data_AF-A0A8S0WF35-F1
#
_entry.id   AF-A0A8S0WF35-F1
#
_cell.length_a   1.000
_cell.length_b   1.000
_cell.length_c   1.000
_cell.angle_alpha   90.00
_cell.angle_beta   90.00
_cell.angle_gamma   90.00
#
_symmetry.space_group_name_H-M   'P 1'
#
loop_
_entity.id
_entity.type
_entity.pdbx_description
1 polymer ?
#
loop_
_entity_poly.entity_id
_entity_poly.type
_entity_poly.pdbx_seq_one_letter_code
_entity_poly.pdbx_strand_id
1 'polypeptide(L)'
;MFETLIRTVSAAYAPNGPCALLPANMEDMDRIALMNSIQAPPDQYGGMLQFWEATFLPKYRCTPVLILVADGRARGGDLEGVLQLYTEALHLVSPPGDPEFHKFVLEFTCQCEVRREENSKAWSLMKPSEPWTSVRSMDFPTELEPALIYNDFSLWSSASPETRRRYEIFSSLQTNIMEGVFKLPAEVIECLVNLNSIEPDEITQISFDSATQDVLEIADVLADTMKAFAFINDLNNCDSSRIDRKMVLDVHQLVLTTSGCLLTQTSSFSQSLQYHPGSVSRSSSKTNVYIQGCGGSIVQFCPFEKVDEELDLLINLYHRYEELHHSRPFAQAAWLHMVLITCHPFTDGNG
;
A
#
# COMPACT_ATOMS: atom_id res chain seq x y z
N MET A 1 3.90 26.27 4.91
CA MET A 1 4.83 25.46 5.74
C MET A 1 5.74 24.63 4.84
N PHE A 2 5.20 23.76 3.96
CA PHE A 2 5.99 22.95 3.02
C PHE A 2 6.83 23.74 2.01
N GLU A 3 6.33 24.88 1.49
CA GLU A 3 7.14 25.74 0.60
C GLU A 3 8.39 26.29 1.29
N THR A 4 8.37 26.43 2.62
CA THR A 4 9.51 26.98 3.37
C THR A 4 10.62 25.94 3.51
N LEU A 5 10.29 24.68 3.82
CA LEU A 5 11.28 23.62 3.93
C LEU A 5 11.88 23.25 2.58
N ILE A 6 11.05 23.17 1.53
CA ILE A 6 11.52 22.99 0.15
C ILE A 6 12.39 24.17 -0.28
N ARG A 7 12.08 25.41 0.11
CA ARG A 7 12.98 26.54 -0.16
C ARG A 7 14.29 26.46 0.62
N THR A 8 14.29 25.97 1.86
CA THR A 8 15.52 25.79 2.65
C THR A 8 16.38 24.66 2.09
N VAL A 9 15.76 23.55 1.70
CA VAL A 9 16.39 22.44 0.97
C VAL A 9 16.89 22.93 -0.39
N SER A 10 16.04 23.49 -1.26
CA SER A 10 16.45 24.05 -2.55
C SER A 10 17.49 25.17 -2.45
N ALA A 11 17.51 25.97 -1.38
CA ALA A 11 18.57 26.95 -1.13
C ALA A 11 19.90 26.30 -0.74
N ALA A 12 19.86 25.20 0.03
CA ALA A 12 21.02 24.36 0.29
C ALA A 12 21.52 23.61 -0.97
N TYR A 13 20.62 23.31 -1.92
CA TYR A 13 20.87 22.56 -3.16
C TYR A 13 20.93 23.41 -4.44
N ALA A 14 21.02 24.74 -4.35
CA ALA A 14 21.26 25.59 -5.50
C ALA A 14 22.54 25.15 -6.24
N PRO A 15 22.69 25.40 -7.57
CA PRO A 15 23.86 24.92 -8.34
C PRO A 15 25.22 25.36 -7.78
N ASN A 16 25.23 26.43 -6.97
CA ASN A 16 26.42 26.96 -6.27
C ASN A 16 26.32 26.81 -4.73
N GLY A 17 25.27 26.16 -4.22
CA GLY A 17 25.12 25.81 -2.81
C GLY A 17 26.02 24.62 -2.46
N PRO A 18 26.39 24.44 -1.19
CA PRO A 18 27.27 23.36 -0.81
C PRO A 18 26.56 22.02 -1.03
N CYS A 19 26.95 21.32 -2.11
CA CYS A 19 26.71 19.90 -2.38
C CYS A 19 27.26 18.96 -1.26
N ALA A 20 27.66 19.54 -0.12
CA ALA A 20 28.34 18.96 1.02
C ALA A 20 27.43 18.15 1.95
N LEU A 21 26.11 18.16 1.72
CA LEU A 21 25.15 17.42 2.54
C LEU A 21 24.83 16.03 1.98
N LEU A 22 25.09 15.77 0.70
CA LEU A 22 24.96 14.42 0.17
C LEU A 22 26.14 13.55 0.62
N PRO A 23 25.91 12.27 0.95
CA PRO A 23 26.98 11.39 1.40
C PRO A 23 28.12 11.33 0.39
N ALA A 24 29.37 11.32 0.87
CA ALA A 24 30.54 11.21 0.02
C ALA A 24 30.59 9.88 -0.76
N ASN A 25 29.88 8.85 -0.27
CA ASN A 25 29.74 7.55 -0.90
C ASN A 25 28.51 7.43 -1.82
N MET A 26 27.77 8.51 -2.07
CA MET A 26 26.71 8.52 -3.07
C MET A 26 27.31 8.49 -4.47
N GLU A 27 26.90 7.52 -5.28
CA GLU A 27 27.40 7.36 -6.65
C GLU A 27 27.01 8.56 -7.51
N ASP A 28 27.85 8.94 -8.48
CA ASP A 28 27.62 10.12 -9.32
C ASP A 28 26.30 10.01 -10.11
N MET A 29 25.98 8.81 -10.61
CA MET A 29 24.74 8.55 -11.33
C MET A 29 23.50 8.73 -10.43
N ASP A 30 23.57 8.25 -9.18
CA ASP A 30 22.49 8.41 -8.21
C ASP A 30 22.33 9.86 -7.78
N ARG A 31 23.44 10.60 -7.62
CA ARG A 31 23.42 12.03 -7.35
C ARG A 31 22.73 12.79 -8.49
N ILE A 32 23.07 12.48 -9.74
CA ILE A 32 22.44 13.09 -10.92
C ILE A 32 20.95 12.75 -10.97
N ALA A 33 20.59 11.48 -10.78
CA ALA A 33 19.19 11.03 -10.79
C ALA A 33 18.37 11.70 -9.68
N LEU A 34 18.91 11.80 -8.47
CA LEU A 34 18.28 12.50 -7.35
C LEU A 34 18.05 13.97 -7.68
N MET A 35 19.08 14.68 -8.17
CA MET A 35 18.96 16.09 -8.52
C MET A 35 17.97 16.34 -9.67
N ASN A 36 17.95 15.47 -10.68
CA ASN A 36 16.97 15.54 -11.77
C ASN A 36 15.54 15.32 -11.25
N SER A 37 15.35 14.35 -10.36
CA SER A 37 14.04 14.09 -9.75
C SER A 37 13.56 15.27 -8.90
N ILE A 38 14.42 15.93 -8.12
CA ILE A 38 14.00 17.11 -7.33
C ILE A 38 13.48 18.26 -8.23
N GLN A 39 13.93 18.32 -9.49
CA GLN A 39 13.53 19.34 -10.46
C GLN A 39 12.31 18.95 -11.30
N ALA A 40 11.79 17.72 -11.17
CA ALA A 40 10.68 17.29 -11.99
C ALA A 40 9.37 18.04 -11.62
N PRO A 41 8.47 18.20 -12.59
CA PRO A 41 7.27 19.00 -12.40
C PRO A 41 6.27 18.34 -11.44
N PRO A 42 5.35 19.11 -10.83
CA PRO A 42 4.46 18.59 -9.78
C PRO A 42 3.52 17.44 -10.22
N ASP A 43 3.22 17.36 -11.52
CA ASP A 43 2.43 16.28 -12.14
C ASP A 43 3.18 14.95 -12.26
N GLN A 44 4.48 14.92 -11.93
CA GLN A 44 5.27 13.68 -11.87
C GLN A 44 5.56 13.23 -10.44
N TYR A 45 4.96 13.89 -9.44
CA TYR A 45 5.36 13.73 -8.05
C TYR A 45 5.07 12.34 -7.47
N GLY A 46 4.06 11.63 -7.98
CA GLY A 46 3.79 10.23 -7.62
C GLY A 46 4.96 9.31 -7.97
N GLY A 47 5.33 9.27 -9.26
CA GLY A 47 6.47 8.47 -9.72
C GLY A 47 7.80 8.87 -9.06
N MET A 48 7.99 10.15 -8.74
CA MET A 48 9.17 10.61 -8.01
C MET A 48 9.25 10.06 -6.59
N LEU A 49 8.15 10.12 -5.83
CA LEU A 49 8.12 9.60 -4.47
C LEU A 49 8.36 8.09 -4.45
N GLN A 50 7.73 7.34 -5.36
CA GLN A 50 8.00 5.90 -5.54
C GLN A 50 9.49 5.65 -5.84
N PHE A 51 10.06 6.41 -6.76
CA PHE A 51 11.47 6.29 -7.11
C PHE A 51 12.39 6.56 -5.91
N TRP A 52 12.09 7.58 -5.10
CA TRP A 52 12.86 7.90 -3.89
C TRP A 52 12.77 6.81 -2.83
N GLU A 53 11.57 6.28 -2.58
CA GLU A 53 11.31 5.19 -1.62
C GLU A 53 12.01 3.89 -2.03
N ALA A 54 11.94 3.53 -3.31
CA ALA A 54 12.48 2.27 -3.81
C ALA A 54 14.01 2.32 -3.99
N THR A 55 14.55 3.47 -4.40
CA THR A 55 15.95 3.58 -4.84
C THR A 55 16.84 4.22 -3.78
N PHE A 56 16.47 5.42 -3.31
CA PHE A 56 17.37 6.24 -2.49
C PHE A 56 17.22 5.96 -1.00
N LEU A 57 16.00 5.84 -0.48
CA LEU A 57 15.77 5.64 0.94
C LEU A 57 16.47 4.38 1.49
N PRO A 58 16.48 3.22 0.80
CA PRO A 58 17.16 2.02 1.29
C PRO A 58 18.69 2.12 1.16
N LYS A 59 19.18 2.80 0.10
CA LYS A 59 20.60 2.90 -0.23
C LYS A 59 21.33 4.01 0.55
N TYR A 60 20.64 5.11 0.83
CA TYR A 60 21.21 6.34 1.37
C TYR A 60 20.36 6.91 2.52
N ARG A 61 20.47 6.30 3.71
CA ARG A 61 19.84 6.82 4.94
C ARG A 61 20.60 8.02 5.52
N CYS A 62 20.53 9.15 4.82
CA CYS A 62 21.13 10.42 5.22
C CYS A 62 20.07 11.51 5.36
N THR A 63 20.37 12.55 6.15
CA THR A 63 19.43 13.64 6.46
C THR A 63 18.72 14.20 5.21
N PRO A 64 19.38 14.50 4.08
CA PRO A 64 18.69 15.01 2.89
C PRO A 64 17.64 14.08 2.30
N VAL A 65 17.97 12.80 2.15
CA VAL A 65 17.08 11.80 1.56
C VAL A 65 15.90 11.55 2.50
N LEU A 66 16.16 11.44 3.80
CA LEU A 66 15.10 11.28 4.81
C LEU A 66 14.12 12.47 4.78
N ILE A 67 14.61 13.70 4.74
CA ILE A 67 13.76 14.90 4.66
C ILE A 67 12.99 14.94 3.33
N LEU A 68 13.65 14.64 2.21
CA LEU A 68 13.01 14.64 0.89
C LEU A 68 11.84 13.65 0.82
N VAL A 69 12.06 12.42 1.29
CA VAL A 69 11.02 11.39 1.32
C VAL A 69 9.93 11.76 2.33
N ALA A 70 10.28 12.29 3.49
CA ALA A 70 9.32 12.78 4.47
C ALA A 70 8.42 13.86 3.86
N ASP A 71 8.98 14.85 3.16
CA ASP A 71 8.19 15.89 2.48
C ASP A 71 7.22 15.29 1.45
N GLY A 72 7.66 14.25 0.74
CA GLY A 72 6.81 13.55 -0.21
C GLY A 72 5.66 12.80 0.45
N ARG A 73 5.95 12.02 1.50
CA ARG A 73 4.94 11.34 2.32
C ARG A 73 3.93 12.30 2.93
N ALA A 74 4.40 13.47 3.37
CA ALA A 74 3.54 14.46 3.98
C ALA A 74 2.51 15.03 3.00
N ARG A 75 2.87 15.18 1.72
CA ARG A 75 1.94 15.56 0.65
C ARG A 75 0.89 14.48 0.40
N GLY A 76 1.27 13.22 0.57
CA GLY A 76 0.37 12.08 0.48
C GLY A 76 -0.42 11.76 1.76
N GLY A 77 -0.15 12.47 2.86
CA GLY A 77 -0.92 12.38 4.11
C GLY A 77 -0.40 11.41 5.17
N ASP A 78 0.74 10.73 4.97
CA ASP A 78 1.33 9.78 5.94
C ASP A 78 2.10 10.51 7.06
N LEU A 79 1.37 11.13 7.99
CA LEU A 79 1.98 11.94 9.05
C LEU A 79 2.88 11.15 10.01
N GLU A 80 2.56 9.89 10.29
CA GLU A 80 3.39 9.06 11.18
C GLU A 80 4.71 8.68 10.51
N GLY A 81 4.70 8.26 9.23
CA GLY A 81 5.92 7.99 8.50
C GLY A 81 6.79 9.24 8.32
N VAL A 82 6.16 10.40 8.11
CA VAL A 82 6.86 11.70 8.08
C VAL A 82 7.58 11.98 9.39
N LEU A 83 6.89 11.82 10.52
CA LEU A 83 7.46 12.05 11.85
C LEU A 83 8.64 11.12 12.12
N GLN A 84 8.53 9.84 11.72
CA GLN A 84 9.61 8.87 11.85
C GLN A 84 10.85 9.31 11.08
N LEU A 85 10.70 9.67 9.80
CA LEU A 85 11.81 10.08 8.94
C LEU A 85 12.45 11.41 9.40
N TYR A 86 11.66 12.40 9.82
CA TYR A 86 12.20 13.64 10.39
C TYR A 86 12.94 13.41 11.70
N THR A 87 12.43 12.53 12.57
CA THR A 87 13.08 12.16 13.82
C THR A 87 14.41 11.44 13.56
N GLU A 88 14.44 10.52 12.60
CA GLU A 88 15.68 9.86 12.16
C GLU A 88 16.67 10.89 11.60
N ALA A 89 16.21 11.78 10.72
CA ALA A 89 17.02 12.84 10.14
C ALA A 89 17.63 13.76 11.22
N LEU A 90 16.85 14.11 12.26
CA LEU A 90 17.29 14.93 13.38
C LEU A 90 18.41 14.26 14.18
N HIS A 91 18.34 12.94 14.39
CA HIS A 91 19.39 12.18 15.08
C HIS A 91 20.70 12.11 14.29
N LEU A 92 20.65 12.18 12.96
CA LEU A 92 21.83 12.17 12.10
C LEU A 92 22.55 13.53 12.05
N VAL A 93 21.88 14.63 12.38
CA VAL A 93 22.52 15.95 12.47
C VAL A 93 23.25 16.06 13.82
N SER A 94 24.57 15.81 13.79
CA SER A 94 25.45 15.84 14.98
C SER A 94 25.25 17.10 15.86
N PRO A 95 25.26 16.97 17.21
CA PRO A 95 25.14 18.11 18.12
C PRO A 95 26.25 19.17 17.97
N PRO A 96 25.94 20.47 18.14
CA PRO A 96 24.59 21.02 18.35
C PRO A 96 23.95 21.16 16.97
N GLY A 97 23.05 20.25 16.60
CA GLY A 97 22.47 20.21 15.26
C GLY A 97 21.72 21.50 14.91
N ASP A 98 21.09 21.54 13.73
CA ASP A 98 20.28 22.70 13.32
C ASP A 98 19.12 22.96 14.32
N PRO A 99 19.18 24.05 15.10
CA PRO A 99 18.18 24.33 16.13
C PRO A 99 16.81 24.69 15.52
N GLU A 100 16.78 25.21 14.29
CA GLU A 100 15.54 25.51 13.59
C GLU A 100 14.86 24.22 13.15
N PHE A 101 15.63 23.27 12.59
CA PHE A 101 15.11 21.95 12.25
C PHE A 101 14.62 21.19 13.49
N HIS A 102 15.36 21.23 14.60
CA HIS A 102 14.91 20.64 15.86
C HIS A 102 13.57 21.22 16.33
N LYS A 103 13.44 22.55 16.32
CA LYS A 103 12.19 23.24 16.67
C LYS A 103 11.04 22.81 15.74
N PHE A 104 11.29 22.73 14.44
CA PHE A 104 10.31 22.26 13.46
C PHE A 104 9.83 20.83 13.76
N VAL A 105 10.75 19.89 14.03
CA VAL A 105 10.37 18.49 14.35
C VAL A 105 9.54 18.43 15.64
N LEU A 106 9.84 19.24 16.66
CA LEU A 106 9.02 19.32 17.87
C LEU A 106 7.62 19.87 17.60
N GLU A 107 7.51 20.94 16.81
CA GLU A 107 6.22 21.51 16.41
C GLU A 107 5.40 20.51 15.59
N PHE A 108 6.03 19.78 14.66
CA PHE A 108 5.38 18.74 13.87
C PHE A 108 4.94 17.55 14.75
N THR A 109 5.76 17.15 15.73
CA THR A 109 5.40 16.11 16.71
C THR A 109 4.12 16.48 17.47
N CYS A 110 4.04 17.73 17.95
CA CYS A 110 2.86 18.25 18.64
C CYS A 110 1.61 18.23 17.74
N GLN A 111 1.75 18.57 16.45
CA GLN A 111 0.63 18.48 15.49
C GLN A 111 0.16 17.04 15.29
N CYS A 112 1.06 16.07 15.18
CA CYS A 112 0.70 14.66 15.09
C CYS A 112 -0.03 14.19 16.35
N GLU A 113 0.43 14.60 17.54
CA GLU A 113 -0.23 14.27 18.81
C GLU A 113 -1.66 14.84 18.90
N VAL A 114 -1.86 16.11 18.54
CA VAL A 114 -3.19 16.72 18.49
C VAL A 114 -4.12 15.92 17.57
N ARG A 115 -3.65 15.55 16.38
CA ARG A 115 -4.44 14.76 15.43
C ARG A 115 -4.74 13.34 15.92
N ARG A 116 -3.81 12.70 16.62
CA ARG A 116 -4.06 11.40 17.29
C ARG A 116 -5.13 11.52 18.36
N GLU A 117 -5.09 12.58 19.17
CA GLU A 117 -6.14 12.83 20.18
C GLU A 117 -7.50 13.08 19.53
N GLU A 118 -7.55 13.85 18.46
CA GLU A 118 -8.78 14.10 17.70
C GLU A 118 -9.35 12.80 17.11
N ASN A 119 -8.50 11.98 16.50
CA ASN A 119 -8.89 10.67 15.98
C ASN A 119 -9.39 9.74 17.10
N SER A 120 -8.70 9.70 18.24
CA SER A 120 -9.10 8.90 19.41
C SER A 120 -10.43 9.37 20.00
N LYS A 121 -10.64 10.69 20.11
CA LYS A 121 -11.92 11.29 20.53
C LYS A 121 -13.03 10.94 19.53
N ALA A 122 -12.81 11.12 18.24
CA ALA A 122 -13.79 10.77 17.20
C ALA A 122 -14.16 9.27 17.25
N TRP A 123 -13.16 8.40 17.41
CA TRP A 123 -13.34 6.96 17.53
C TRP A 123 -14.16 6.57 18.77
N SER A 124 -13.87 7.16 19.93
CA SER A 124 -14.58 6.87 21.19
C SER A 124 -16.02 7.40 21.22
N LEU A 125 -16.33 8.44 20.45
CA LEU A 125 -17.69 8.98 20.31
C LEU A 125 -18.53 8.22 19.28
N MET A 126 -17.89 7.38 18.46
CA MET A 126 -18.54 6.60 17.41
C MET A 126 -19.47 5.54 18.01
N LYS A 127 -20.66 5.39 17.42
CA LYS A 127 -21.62 4.34 17.75
C LYS A 127 -21.74 3.42 16.55
N PRO A 128 -20.89 2.38 16.44
CA PRO A 128 -20.94 1.49 15.29
C PRO A 128 -22.26 0.74 15.24
N SER A 129 -22.81 0.60 14.03
CA SER A 129 -23.89 -0.36 13.78
C SER A 129 -23.34 -1.78 13.80
N GLU A 130 -22.10 -1.95 13.33
CA GLU A 130 -21.37 -3.20 13.31
C GLU A 130 -20.00 -2.97 13.98
N PRO A 131 -19.88 -3.26 15.29
CA PRO A 131 -18.61 -3.14 15.99
C PRO A 131 -17.64 -4.22 15.52
N TRP A 132 -16.35 -3.88 15.50
CA TRP A 132 -15.31 -4.87 15.23
C TRP A 132 -15.36 -6.03 16.23
N THR A 133 -15.12 -7.24 15.72
CA THR A 133 -15.09 -8.48 16.49
C THR A 133 -13.72 -9.14 16.33
N SER A 134 -13.12 -9.58 17.44
CA SER A 134 -11.82 -10.25 17.41
C SER A 134 -11.87 -11.55 16.61
N VAL A 135 -10.75 -11.90 15.97
CA VAL A 135 -10.61 -13.14 15.21
C VAL A 135 -10.91 -14.36 16.09
N ARG A 136 -10.61 -14.29 17.39
CA ARG A 136 -10.88 -15.38 18.36
C ARG A 136 -12.37 -15.77 18.42
N SER A 137 -13.26 -14.82 18.15
CA SER A 137 -14.72 -15.00 18.23
C SER A 137 -15.34 -15.40 16.88
N MET A 138 -14.55 -15.51 15.81
CA MET A 138 -15.06 -15.89 14.50
C MET A 138 -14.96 -17.41 14.31
N ASP A 139 -16.11 -18.05 14.17
CA ASP A 139 -16.18 -19.49 13.97
C ASP A 139 -15.72 -19.90 12.55
N PHE A 140 -15.09 -21.07 12.45
CA PHE A 140 -14.74 -21.66 11.17
C PHE A 140 -16.01 -22.21 10.49
N PRO A 141 -16.26 -21.91 9.20
CA PRO A 141 -17.44 -22.40 8.48
C PRO A 141 -17.36 -23.92 8.29
N THR A 142 -18.38 -24.64 8.75
CA THR A 142 -18.42 -26.12 8.72
C THR A 142 -19.31 -26.70 7.62
N GLU A 143 -20.14 -25.87 6.97
CA GLU A 143 -21.23 -26.28 6.08
C GLU A 143 -20.92 -26.12 4.58
N LEU A 144 -19.77 -26.57 4.09
CA LEU A 144 -19.52 -26.64 2.63
C LEU A 144 -19.63 -28.07 2.10
N GLU A 145 -20.43 -28.28 1.06
CA GLU A 145 -20.55 -29.56 0.36
C GLU A 145 -19.26 -29.87 -0.44
N PRO A 146 -18.53 -30.95 -0.12
CA PRO A 146 -17.23 -31.24 -0.76
C PRO A 146 -17.33 -31.66 -2.24
N ALA A 147 -18.50 -32.08 -2.73
CA ALA A 147 -18.62 -32.76 -4.02
C ALA A 147 -18.37 -31.85 -5.24
N LEU A 148 -18.78 -30.58 -5.18
CA LEU A 148 -18.56 -29.62 -6.27
C LEU A 148 -17.10 -29.16 -6.34
N ILE A 149 -16.45 -29.08 -5.18
CA ILE A 149 -15.08 -28.58 -4.99
C ILE A 149 -14.02 -29.43 -5.71
N TYR A 150 -14.18 -30.75 -5.74
CA TYR A 150 -13.20 -31.64 -6.38
C TYR A 150 -13.16 -31.50 -7.90
N ASN A 151 -14.31 -31.22 -8.53
CA ASN A 151 -14.38 -31.04 -9.98
C ASN A 151 -13.66 -29.76 -10.40
N ASP A 152 -13.91 -28.65 -9.69
CA ASP A 152 -13.28 -27.36 -9.97
C ASP A 152 -11.76 -27.41 -9.77
N PHE A 153 -11.31 -28.06 -8.69
CA PHE A 153 -9.88 -28.26 -8.44
C PHE A 153 -9.21 -29.09 -9.55
N SER A 154 -9.87 -30.17 -10.01
CA SER A 154 -9.36 -31.00 -11.11
C SER A 154 -9.31 -30.22 -12.43
N LEU A 155 -10.32 -29.39 -12.71
CA LEU A 155 -10.34 -28.52 -13.90
C LEU A 155 -9.18 -27.51 -13.84
N TRP A 156 -8.99 -26.82 -12.71
CA TRP A 156 -7.89 -25.88 -12.53
C TRP A 156 -6.50 -26.55 -12.63
N SER A 157 -6.35 -27.71 -11.99
CA SER A 157 -5.10 -28.48 -12.01
C SER A 157 -4.73 -28.95 -13.42
N SER A 158 -5.71 -29.17 -14.29
CA SER A 158 -5.52 -29.55 -15.69
C SER A 158 -5.52 -28.38 -16.68
N ALA A 159 -5.78 -27.15 -16.21
CA ALA A 159 -5.80 -25.97 -17.05
C ALA A 159 -4.42 -25.70 -17.70
N SER A 160 -4.44 -25.27 -18.96
CA SER A 160 -3.21 -24.90 -19.67
C SER A 160 -2.56 -23.65 -19.04
N PRO A 161 -1.23 -23.47 -19.18
CA PRO A 161 -0.57 -22.23 -18.73
C PRO A 161 -1.19 -20.96 -19.30
N GLU A 162 -1.65 -21.01 -20.56
CA GLU A 162 -2.38 -19.91 -21.21
C GLU A 162 -3.71 -19.61 -20.50
N THR A 163 -4.48 -20.64 -20.15
CA THR A 163 -5.76 -20.47 -19.43
C THR A 163 -5.53 -19.88 -18.04
N ARG A 164 -4.49 -20.34 -17.33
CA ARG A 164 -4.12 -19.80 -16.02
C ARG A 164 -3.71 -18.34 -16.13
N ARG A 165 -2.88 -17.99 -17.10
CA ARG A 165 -2.46 -16.61 -17.34
C ARG A 165 -3.65 -15.70 -17.66
N ARG A 166 -4.60 -16.14 -18.50
CA ARG A 166 -5.83 -15.38 -18.77
C ARG A 166 -6.65 -15.16 -17.51
N TYR A 167 -6.77 -16.18 -16.66
CA TYR A 167 -7.45 -16.05 -15.36
C TYR A 167 -6.74 -15.07 -14.43
N GLU A 168 -5.41 -15.08 -14.38
CA GLU A 168 -4.64 -14.14 -13.57
C GLU A 168 -4.79 -12.69 -14.08
N ILE A 169 -4.76 -12.48 -15.41
CA ILE A 169 -5.03 -11.16 -16.01
C ILE A 169 -6.44 -10.69 -15.66
N PHE A 170 -7.44 -11.56 -15.85
CA PHE A 170 -8.81 -11.24 -15.47
C PHE A 170 -8.95 -10.90 -13.99
N SER A 171 -8.33 -11.69 -13.12
CA SER A 171 -8.36 -11.46 -11.66
C SER A 171 -7.64 -10.17 -11.27
N SER A 172 -6.52 -9.86 -11.92
CA SER A 172 -5.77 -8.60 -11.76
C SER A 172 -6.60 -7.39 -12.18
N LEU A 173 -7.33 -7.50 -13.29
CA LEU A 173 -8.26 -6.46 -13.75
C LEU A 173 -9.41 -6.28 -12.76
N GLN A 174 -10.10 -7.36 -12.38
CA GLN A 174 -11.26 -7.29 -11.50
C GLN A 174 -10.92 -6.74 -10.12
N THR A 175 -9.81 -7.18 -9.51
CA THR A 175 -9.43 -6.72 -8.17
C THR A 175 -9.16 -5.22 -8.17
N ASN A 176 -8.37 -4.70 -9.13
CA ASN A 176 -8.04 -3.28 -9.20
C ASN A 176 -9.25 -2.40 -9.60
N ILE A 177 -10.18 -2.93 -10.40
CA ILE A 177 -11.45 -2.23 -10.71
C ILE A 177 -12.35 -2.16 -9.47
N MET A 178 -12.40 -3.24 -8.67
CA MET A 178 -13.19 -3.27 -7.42
C MET A 178 -12.64 -2.28 -6.39
N GLU A 179 -11.32 -2.19 -6.26
CA GLU A 179 -10.64 -1.20 -5.41
C GLU A 179 -10.70 0.23 -5.98
N GLY A 180 -11.23 0.40 -7.20
CA GLY A 180 -11.41 1.70 -7.83
C GLY A 180 -10.10 2.39 -8.25
N VAL A 181 -9.00 1.64 -8.34
CA VAL A 181 -7.69 2.16 -8.79
C VAL A 181 -7.79 2.71 -10.20
N PHE A 182 -8.47 1.97 -11.07
CA PHE A 182 -8.83 2.43 -12.41
C PHE A 182 -10.16 1.84 -12.87
N LYS A 183 -10.69 2.37 -13.97
CA LYS A 183 -11.92 1.88 -14.61
C LYS A 183 -11.72 1.71 -16.11
N LEU A 184 -11.93 0.51 -16.61
CA LEU A 184 -11.84 0.18 -18.04
C LEU A 184 -13.21 -0.23 -18.59
N PRO A 185 -13.55 0.12 -19.85
CA PRO A 185 -14.71 -0.42 -20.53
C PRO A 185 -14.66 -1.96 -20.64
N ALA A 186 -15.81 -2.62 -20.69
CA ALA A 186 -15.91 -4.08 -20.76
C ALA A 186 -15.18 -4.64 -21.99
N GLU A 187 -15.22 -3.91 -23.11
CA GLU A 187 -14.57 -4.28 -24.37
C GLU A 187 -13.04 -4.29 -24.24
N VAL A 188 -12.47 -3.37 -23.46
CA VAL A 188 -11.02 -3.31 -23.19
C VAL A 188 -10.62 -4.48 -22.29
N ILE A 189 -11.41 -4.77 -21.25
CA ILE A 189 -11.18 -5.92 -20.35
C ILE A 189 -11.19 -7.23 -21.14
N GLU A 190 -12.21 -7.43 -21.99
CA GLU A 190 -12.31 -8.62 -22.84
C GLU A 190 -11.12 -8.72 -23.81
N CYS A 191 -10.69 -7.60 -24.39
CA CYS A 191 -9.53 -7.54 -25.28
C CYS A 191 -8.26 -7.99 -24.58
N LEU A 192 -7.92 -7.41 -23.42
CA LEU A 192 -6.70 -7.74 -22.65
C LEU A 192 -6.67 -9.21 -22.24
N VAL A 193 -7.80 -9.75 -21.77
CA VAL A 193 -7.91 -11.17 -21.40
C VAL A 193 -7.75 -12.08 -22.61
N ASN A 194 -8.36 -11.74 -23.75
CA ASN A 194 -8.28 -12.57 -24.97
C ASN A 194 -6.87 -12.54 -25.58
N LEU A 195 -6.25 -11.35 -25.63
CA LEU A 195 -4.86 -11.14 -26.07
C LEU A 195 -3.84 -11.76 -25.10
N ASN A 196 -4.26 -12.05 -23.86
CA ASN A 196 -3.42 -12.60 -22.81
C ASN A 196 -2.22 -11.68 -22.50
N SER A 197 -2.47 -10.37 -22.49
CA SER A 197 -1.47 -9.31 -22.36
C SER A 197 -2.01 -8.12 -21.57
N ILE A 198 -1.09 -7.35 -20.98
CA ILE A 198 -1.36 -6.16 -20.17
C ILE A 198 -0.48 -4.98 -20.64
N GLU A 199 0.01 -5.05 -21.87
CA GLU A 199 0.89 -4.04 -22.42
C GLU A 199 0.16 -2.69 -22.55
N PRO A 200 0.84 -1.56 -22.28
CA PRO A 200 0.26 -0.22 -22.37
C PRO A 200 -0.50 0.05 -23.68
N ASP A 201 0.08 -0.37 -24.81
CA ASP A 201 -0.48 -0.13 -26.15
C ASP A 201 -1.85 -0.83 -26.38
N GLU A 202 -2.20 -1.82 -25.55
CA GLU A 202 -3.47 -2.54 -25.63
C GLU A 202 -4.58 -1.90 -24.80
N ILE A 203 -4.23 -1.01 -23.86
CA ILE A 203 -5.16 -0.23 -23.05
C ILE A 203 -5.62 0.98 -23.88
N THR A 204 -6.50 0.70 -24.84
CA THR A 204 -6.94 1.68 -25.84
C THR A 204 -7.90 2.74 -25.30
N GLN A 205 -8.56 2.48 -24.16
CA GLN A 205 -9.53 3.39 -23.56
C GLN A 205 -9.58 3.24 -22.05
N ILE A 206 -9.65 4.38 -21.34
CA ILE A 206 -9.87 4.47 -19.90
C ILE A 206 -11.21 5.20 -19.68
N SER A 207 -11.96 4.78 -18.67
CA SER A 207 -13.21 5.46 -18.32
C SER A 207 -12.91 6.83 -17.73
N PHE A 208 -13.72 7.84 -18.08
CA PHE A 208 -13.50 9.22 -17.64
C PHE A 208 -13.50 9.40 -16.11
N ASP A 209 -14.21 8.54 -15.39
CA ASP A 209 -14.31 8.54 -13.93
C ASP A 209 -13.32 7.59 -13.23
N SER A 210 -12.28 7.16 -13.95
CA SER A 210 -11.15 6.39 -13.40
C SER A 210 -10.25 7.28 -12.54
N ALA A 211 -9.75 6.74 -11.42
CA ALA A 211 -8.94 7.50 -10.45
C ALA A 211 -7.57 7.91 -11.03
N THR A 212 -6.94 7.02 -11.80
CA THR A 212 -5.84 7.36 -12.72
C THR A 212 -6.30 7.36 -14.18
N GLN A 213 -5.71 8.25 -14.97
CA GLN A 213 -5.89 8.34 -16.43
C GLN A 213 -4.59 8.01 -17.19
N ASP A 214 -3.53 7.61 -16.47
CA ASP A 214 -2.24 7.26 -17.07
C ASP A 214 -2.20 5.77 -17.41
N VAL A 215 -2.03 5.48 -18.70
CA VAL A 215 -1.97 4.12 -19.23
C VAL A 215 -0.76 3.35 -18.69
N LEU A 216 0.37 4.03 -18.51
CA LEU A 216 1.59 3.40 -17.99
C LEU A 216 1.39 3.01 -16.52
N GLU A 217 0.79 3.89 -15.71
CA GLU A 217 0.46 3.58 -14.31
C GLU A 217 -0.50 2.39 -14.21
N ILE A 218 -1.53 2.32 -15.06
CA ILE A 218 -2.47 1.19 -15.08
C ILE A 218 -1.73 -0.12 -15.41
N ALA A 219 -0.88 -0.10 -16.43
CA ALA A 219 -0.11 -1.28 -16.82
C ALA A 219 0.85 -1.72 -15.69
N ASP A 220 1.50 -0.78 -15.02
CA ASP A 220 2.39 -1.05 -13.89
C ASP A 220 1.62 -1.62 -12.67
N VAL A 221 0.44 -1.08 -12.34
CA VAL A 221 -0.45 -1.62 -11.30
C VAL A 221 -0.88 -3.06 -11.62
N LEU A 222 -1.25 -3.33 -12.88
CA LEU A 222 -1.60 -4.67 -13.34
C LEU A 222 -0.39 -5.61 -13.22
N ALA A 223 0.80 -5.15 -13.61
CA ALA A 223 2.04 -5.91 -13.51
C ALA A 223 2.41 -6.21 -12.06
N ASP A 224 2.21 -5.28 -11.14
CA ASP A 224 2.46 -5.44 -9.71
C ASP A 224 1.52 -6.49 -9.09
N THR A 225 0.24 -6.45 -9.43
CA THR A 225 -0.74 -7.47 -9.01
C THR A 225 -0.38 -8.85 -9.59
N MET A 226 0.07 -8.90 -10.84
CA MET A 226 0.56 -10.12 -11.46
C MET A 226 1.82 -10.68 -10.77
N LYS A 227 2.75 -9.82 -10.32
CA LYS A 227 3.91 -10.24 -9.51
C LYS A 227 3.46 -10.82 -8.16
N ALA A 228 2.42 -10.25 -7.54
CA ALA A 228 1.85 -10.77 -6.30
C ALA A 228 1.25 -12.19 -6.51
N PHE A 229 0.53 -12.43 -7.62
CA PHE A 229 0.07 -13.78 -7.96
C PHE A 229 1.23 -14.75 -8.19
N ALA A 230 2.27 -14.33 -8.92
CA ALA A 230 3.46 -15.16 -9.12
C ALA A 230 4.12 -15.52 -7.79
N PHE A 231 4.26 -14.54 -6.88
CA PHE A 231 4.80 -14.76 -5.53
C PHE A 231 3.97 -15.80 -4.75
N ILE A 232 2.63 -15.69 -4.76
CA ILE A 232 1.74 -16.66 -4.09
C ILE A 232 1.84 -18.05 -4.74
N ASN A 233 1.93 -18.12 -6.06
CA ASN A 233 2.07 -19.39 -6.78
C ASN A 233 3.42 -20.07 -6.50
N ASP A 234 4.50 -19.30 -6.36
CA ASP A 234 5.81 -19.82 -6.01
C ASP A 234 5.83 -20.41 -4.59
N LEU A 235 5.08 -19.82 -3.66
CA LEU A 235 4.90 -20.37 -2.31
C LEU A 235 4.20 -21.74 -2.34
N ASN A 236 3.16 -21.90 -3.18
CA ASN A 236 2.47 -23.18 -3.35
C ASN A 236 3.39 -24.30 -3.87
N ASN A 237 4.46 -23.95 -4.60
CA ASN A 237 5.43 -24.90 -5.11
C ASN A 237 6.54 -25.24 -4.10
N CYS A 238 6.59 -24.55 -2.96
CA CYS A 238 7.57 -24.78 -1.91
C CYS A 238 6.97 -25.65 -0.79
N ASP A 239 7.40 -26.92 -0.69
CA ASP A 239 6.92 -27.93 0.28
C ASP A 239 6.97 -27.53 1.77
N SER A 240 7.58 -26.39 2.11
CA SER A 240 7.81 -25.94 3.49
C SER A 240 7.32 -24.52 3.80
N SER A 241 6.69 -23.83 2.85
CA SER A 241 6.30 -22.43 3.08
C SER A 241 4.97 -22.34 3.85
N ARG A 242 5.07 -22.11 5.16
CA ARG A 242 3.92 -21.72 5.98
C ARG A 242 3.67 -20.24 5.79
N ILE A 243 2.41 -19.85 5.57
CA ILE A 243 2.01 -18.44 5.57
C ILE A 243 2.44 -17.80 6.89
N ASP A 244 3.18 -16.70 6.82
CA ASP A 244 3.57 -15.91 7.98
C ASP A 244 3.24 -14.43 7.77
N ARG A 245 3.46 -13.62 8.81
CA ARG A 245 3.15 -12.19 8.76
C ARG A 245 3.97 -11.50 7.68
N LYS A 246 5.24 -11.87 7.53
CA LYS A 246 6.13 -11.26 6.55
C LYS A 246 5.61 -11.48 5.14
N MET A 247 5.11 -12.68 4.82
CA MET A 247 4.51 -12.97 3.51
C MET A 247 3.30 -12.07 3.23
N VAL A 248 2.42 -11.85 4.22
CA VAL A 248 1.28 -10.94 4.05
C VAL A 248 1.76 -9.50 3.79
N LEU A 249 2.78 -9.04 4.51
CA LEU A 249 3.39 -7.73 4.29
C LEU A 249 4.11 -7.61 2.94
N ASP A 250 4.73 -8.69 2.46
CA ASP A 250 5.40 -8.75 1.16
C ASP A 250 4.38 -8.70 0.02
N VAL A 251 3.27 -9.44 0.12
CA VAL A 251 2.17 -9.36 -0.86
C VAL A 251 1.58 -7.96 -0.89
N HIS A 252 1.31 -7.37 0.28
CA HIS A 252 0.84 -5.99 0.39
C HIS A 252 1.82 -4.98 -0.25
N GLN A 253 3.13 -5.17 -0.05
CA GLN A 253 4.15 -4.36 -0.71
C GLN A 253 4.11 -4.50 -2.24
N LEU A 254 3.96 -5.73 -2.75
CA LEU A 254 3.91 -5.96 -4.19
C LEU A 254 2.72 -5.23 -4.81
N VAL A 255 1.50 -5.42 -4.27
CA VAL A 255 0.30 -4.80 -4.86
C VAL A 255 0.27 -3.27 -4.75
N LEU A 256 0.88 -2.70 -3.70
CA LEU A 256 0.99 -1.25 -3.51
C LEU A 256 2.25 -0.62 -4.11
N THR A 257 3.08 -1.36 -4.86
CA THR A 257 4.32 -0.80 -5.43
C THR A 257 4.03 0.43 -6.29
N THR A 258 3.06 0.34 -7.20
CA THR A 258 2.59 1.48 -8.00
C THR A 258 1.33 2.12 -7.41
N SER A 259 0.32 1.32 -7.07
CA SER A 259 -0.99 1.83 -6.63
C SER A 259 -0.95 2.57 -5.27
N GLY A 260 0.08 2.30 -4.45
CA GLY A 260 0.30 2.98 -3.19
C GLY A 260 0.77 4.43 -3.34
N CYS A 261 1.02 4.93 -4.55
CA CYS A 261 1.46 6.30 -4.74
C CYS A 261 0.96 6.87 -6.08
N LEU A 262 -0.33 7.24 -6.13
CA LEU A 262 -1.01 7.70 -7.34
C LEU A 262 -1.36 9.19 -7.27
N LEU A 263 -1.35 9.85 -8.43
CA LEU A 263 -1.94 11.17 -8.58
C LEU A 263 -3.41 11.05 -8.96
N THR A 264 -4.30 11.25 -8.00
CA THR A 264 -5.74 11.14 -8.20
C THR A 264 -6.35 12.47 -8.61
N GLN A 265 -7.25 12.44 -9.59
CA GLN A 265 -7.99 13.62 -10.02
C GLN A 265 -9.15 13.90 -9.04
N THR A 266 -9.02 14.96 -8.23
CA THR A 266 -10.06 15.35 -7.25
C THR A 266 -11.12 16.27 -7.83
N SER A 267 -10.76 17.03 -8.86
CA SER A 267 -11.68 17.86 -9.64
C SER A 267 -11.12 18.08 -11.05
N SER A 268 -11.88 18.74 -11.93
CA SER A 268 -11.46 19.02 -13.31
C SER A 268 -10.12 19.76 -13.43
N PHE A 269 -9.62 20.37 -12.34
CA PHE A 269 -8.37 21.14 -12.34
C PHE A 269 -7.43 20.84 -11.17
N SER A 270 -7.73 19.85 -10.32
CA SER A 270 -6.89 19.52 -9.16
C SER A 270 -6.52 18.05 -9.13
N GLN A 271 -5.22 17.79 -8.97
CA GLN A 271 -4.67 16.48 -8.63
C GLN A 271 -4.25 16.49 -7.17
N SER A 272 -4.48 15.37 -6.49
CA SER A 272 -3.91 15.11 -5.16
C SER A 272 -3.06 13.86 -5.21
N LEU A 273 -1.92 13.91 -4.52
CA LEU A 273 -1.12 12.72 -4.27
C LEU A 273 -1.82 11.88 -3.20
N GLN A 274 -2.14 10.64 -3.54
CA GLN A 274 -2.54 9.62 -2.58
C GLN A 274 -1.32 8.75 -2.31
N TYR A 275 -0.91 8.64 -1.05
CA TYR A 275 0.21 7.80 -0.64
C TYR A 275 -0.20 6.83 0.47
N HIS A 276 0.05 5.55 0.23
CA HIS A 276 -0.16 4.44 1.15
C HIS A 276 1.09 3.57 1.14
N PRO A 277 1.82 3.47 2.26
CA PRO A 277 3.05 2.71 2.31
C PRO A 277 2.77 1.21 2.22
N GLY A 278 3.40 0.53 1.26
CA GLY A 278 3.45 -0.92 1.20
C GLY A 278 4.17 -1.52 2.42
N SER A 279 3.92 -2.80 2.72
CA SER A 279 4.54 -3.54 3.84
C SER A 279 4.31 -2.98 5.26
N VAL A 280 3.42 -1.99 5.45
CA VAL A 280 3.22 -1.34 6.75
C VAL A 280 1.78 -1.49 7.22
N SER A 281 1.59 -2.08 8.39
CA SER A 281 0.28 -2.18 9.03
C SER A 281 -0.16 -0.85 9.66
N ARG A 282 -1.47 -0.70 9.91
CA ARG A 282 -2.03 0.47 10.59
C ARG A 282 -1.56 0.65 12.02
N SER A 283 -1.00 -0.39 12.66
CA SER A 283 -0.30 -0.27 13.93
C SER A 283 0.77 0.83 13.88
N SER A 284 1.44 0.97 12.72
CA SER A 284 2.47 1.99 12.50
C SER A 284 1.89 3.38 12.19
N SER A 285 0.82 3.44 11.39
CA SER A 285 0.16 4.71 11.03
C SER A 285 -0.78 5.24 12.11
N LYS A 286 -1.00 4.46 13.19
CA LYS A 286 -1.84 4.80 14.35
C LYS A 286 -3.22 5.32 13.97
N THR A 287 -3.79 4.72 12.93
CA THR A 287 -5.05 5.18 12.33
C THR A 287 -6.11 4.10 12.46
N ASN A 288 -7.22 4.44 13.10
CA ASN A 288 -8.43 3.62 13.12
C ASN A 288 -9.25 3.87 11.86
N VAL A 289 -9.83 2.80 11.31
CA VAL A 289 -10.60 2.83 10.05
C VAL A 289 -12.02 2.35 10.31
N TYR A 290 -12.97 2.96 9.60
CA TYR A 290 -14.37 2.57 9.58
C TYR A 290 -14.95 2.90 8.19
N ILE A 291 -16.00 2.19 7.80
CA ILE A 291 -16.79 2.53 6.62
C ILE A 291 -18.14 3.05 7.07
N GLN A 292 -18.56 4.17 6.48
CA GLN A 292 -19.92 4.67 6.61
C GLN A 292 -20.77 4.12 5.45
N GLY A 293 -21.66 3.19 5.77
CA GLY A 293 -22.58 2.60 4.82
C GLY A 293 -23.78 3.48 4.49
N CYS A 294 -24.60 3.00 3.54
CA CYS A 294 -25.85 3.66 3.18
C CYS A 294 -26.78 3.79 4.39
N GLY A 295 -27.40 4.96 4.55
CA GLY A 295 -28.29 5.24 5.69
C GLY A 295 -27.55 5.57 6.99
N GLY A 296 -26.23 5.78 6.95
CA GLY A 296 -25.43 6.18 8.12
C GLY A 296 -25.04 5.02 9.02
N SER A 297 -25.14 3.77 8.55
CA SER A 297 -24.54 2.64 9.26
C SER A 297 -23.03 2.82 9.32
N ILE A 298 -22.42 2.37 10.41
CA ILE A 298 -20.96 2.43 10.58
C ILE A 298 -20.45 1.03 10.87
N VAL A 299 -19.54 0.57 10.03
CA VAL A 299 -18.79 -0.67 10.21
C VAL A 299 -17.40 -0.31 10.74
N GLN A 300 -17.08 -0.80 11.93
CA GLN A 300 -15.76 -0.62 12.54
C GLN A 300 -14.85 -1.81 12.23
N PHE A 301 -13.58 -1.50 11.93
CA PHE A 301 -12.52 -2.49 11.80
C PHE A 301 -11.66 -2.58 13.06
N CYS A 302 -10.66 -3.47 13.03
CA CYS A 302 -9.74 -3.64 14.14
C CYS A 302 -9.07 -2.31 14.55
N PRO A 303 -9.13 -1.94 15.84
CA PRO A 303 -8.36 -0.83 16.37
C PRO A 303 -6.87 -1.01 16.06
N PHE A 304 -6.18 0.06 15.66
CA PHE A 304 -4.80 -0.04 15.19
C PHE A 304 -3.86 -0.66 16.22
N GLU A 305 -4.13 -0.48 17.52
CA GLU A 305 -3.31 -1.03 18.61
C GLU A 305 -3.33 -2.56 18.64
N LYS A 306 -4.35 -3.18 18.04
CA LYS A 306 -4.56 -4.63 18.04
C LYS A 306 -4.30 -5.30 16.70
N VAL A 307 -4.07 -4.52 15.64
CA VAL A 307 -3.95 -5.03 14.26
C VAL A 307 -2.87 -6.09 14.15
N ASP A 308 -1.67 -5.83 14.68
CA ASP A 308 -0.55 -6.77 14.60
C ASP A 308 -0.85 -8.06 15.39
N GLU A 309 -1.37 -7.93 16.61
CA GLU A 309 -1.73 -9.08 17.47
C GLU A 309 -2.82 -9.96 16.83
N GLU A 310 -3.83 -9.33 16.22
CA GLU A 310 -4.93 -10.02 15.54
C GLU A 310 -4.46 -10.68 14.24
N LEU A 311 -3.52 -10.06 13.51
CA LEU A 311 -2.92 -10.66 12.31
C LEU A 311 -2.10 -11.92 12.66
N ASP A 312 -1.33 -11.90 13.75
CA ASP A 312 -0.64 -13.10 14.24
C ASP A 312 -1.63 -14.18 14.69
N LEU A 313 -2.69 -13.79 15.38
CA LEU A 313 -3.72 -14.72 15.82
C LEU A 313 -4.42 -15.37 14.63
N LEU A 314 -4.77 -14.58 13.61
CA LEU A 314 -5.35 -15.04 12.35
C LEU A 314 -4.46 -16.10 11.69
N ILE A 315 -3.16 -15.82 11.55
CA ILE A 315 -2.20 -16.74 10.92
C ILE A 315 -2.11 -18.04 11.73
N ASN A 316 -2.03 -17.95 13.05
CA ASN A 316 -1.99 -19.13 13.92
C ASN A 316 -3.28 -19.98 13.82
N LEU A 317 -4.44 -19.34 13.73
CA LEU A 317 -5.71 -20.03 13.57
C LEU A 317 -5.86 -20.63 12.17
N TYR A 318 -5.41 -19.94 11.12
CA TYR A 318 -5.32 -20.47 9.76
C TYR A 318 -4.56 -21.80 9.76
N HIS A 319 -3.35 -21.82 10.33
CA HIS A 319 -2.53 -23.03 10.44
C HIS A 319 -3.23 -24.16 11.20
N ARG A 320 -3.91 -23.81 12.30
CA ARG A 320 -4.66 -24.79 13.09
C ARG A 320 -5.83 -25.37 12.30
N TYR A 321 -6.55 -24.55 11.54
CA TYR A 321 -7.66 -25.01 10.71
C TYR A 321 -7.18 -25.79 9.49
N GLU A 322 -6.03 -25.45 8.92
CA GLU A 322 -5.38 -26.25 7.86
C GLU A 322 -5.12 -27.67 8.36
N GLU A 323 -4.53 -27.81 9.55
CA GLU A 323 -4.23 -29.12 10.16
C GLU A 323 -5.52 -29.91 10.49
N LEU A 324 -6.58 -29.24 10.98
CA LEU A 324 -7.84 -29.88 11.39
C LEU A 324 -8.82 -30.14 10.24
N HIS A 325 -8.77 -29.34 9.17
CA HIS A 325 -9.79 -29.24 8.12
C HIS A 325 -9.20 -29.24 6.71
N HIS A 326 -8.06 -29.91 6.50
CA HIS A 326 -7.38 -30.07 5.20
C HIS A 326 -8.30 -30.46 4.02
N SER A 327 -9.49 -31.03 4.27
CA SER A 327 -10.48 -31.37 3.26
C SER A 327 -11.40 -30.21 2.81
N ARG A 328 -11.21 -28.97 3.31
CA ARG A 328 -12.12 -27.84 3.06
C ARG A 328 -11.41 -26.53 2.67
N PRO A 329 -10.63 -26.50 1.57
CA PRO A 329 -9.86 -25.31 1.19
C PRO A 329 -10.71 -24.07 0.93
N PHE A 330 -11.90 -24.21 0.34
CA PHE A 330 -12.81 -23.08 0.10
C PHE A 330 -13.41 -22.50 1.39
N ALA A 331 -13.68 -23.34 2.39
CA ALA A 331 -14.15 -22.88 3.71
C ALA A 331 -13.06 -22.05 4.38
N GLN A 332 -11.83 -22.54 4.30
CA GLN A 332 -10.66 -21.87 4.84
C GLN A 332 -10.36 -20.56 4.11
N ALA A 333 -10.43 -20.53 2.78
CA ALA A 333 -10.24 -19.31 1.99
C ALA A 333 -11.33 -18.26 2.30
N ALA A 334 -12.60 -18.66 2.37
CA ALA A 334 -13.71 -17.77 2.71
C ALA A 334 -13.60 -17.21 4.13
N TRP A 335 -13.24 -18.07 5.10
CA TRP A 335 -12.96 -17.63 6.48
C TRP A 335 -11.77 -16.67 6.52
N LEU A 336 -10.66 -17.02 5.88
CA LEU A 336 -9.47 -16.17 5.82
C LEU A 336 -9.78 -14.79 5.22
N HIS A 337 -10.49 -14.76 4.09
CA HIS A 337 -10.91 -13.52 3.44
C HIS A 337 -11.77 -12.64 4.37
N MET A 338 -12.80 -13.23 4.98
CA MET A 338 -13.70 -12.52 5.91
C MET A 338 -12.96 -11.98 7.16
N VAL A 339 -12.06 -12.77 7.72
CA VAL A 339 -11.32 -12.41 8.93
C VAL A 339 -10.27 -11.34 8.62
N LEU A 340 -9.58 -11.45 7.47
CA LEU A 340 -8.59 -10.47 7.06
C LEU A 340 -9.24 -9.11 6.76
N ILE A 341 -10.37 -9.09 6.03
CA ILE A 341 -11.05 -7.83 5.69
C ILE A 341 -11.66 -7.15 6.92
N THR A 342 -12.11 -7.91 7.93
CA THR A 342 -12.61 -7.36 9.20
C THR A 342 -11.49 -6.89 10.14
N CYS A 343 -10.31 -7.52 10.07
CA CYS A 343 -9.10 -6.99 10.69
C CYS A 343 -8.66 -5.69 9.99
N HIS A 344 -8.70 -5.67 8.67
CA HIS A 344 -8.32 -4.55 7.81
C HIS A 344 -6.93 -4.00 8.17
N PRO A 345 -5.87 -4.83 8.13
CA PRO A 345 -4.59 -4.51 8.77
C PRO A 345 -3.85 -3.31 8.16
N PHE A 346 -4.17 -2.90 6.94
CA PHE A 346 -3.46 -1.85 6.20
C PHE A 346 -4.30 -0.57 6.04
N THR A 347 -3.63 0.54 5.73
CA THR A 347 -4.33 1.81 5.43
C THR A 347 -5.09 1.75 4.10
N ASP A 348 -4.60 0.95 3.16
CA ASP A 348 -5.17 0.67 1.85
C ASP A 348 -4.70 -0.71 1.36
N GLY A 349 -5.26 -1.24 0.27
CA GLY A 349 -4.82 -2.52 -0.32
C GLY A 349 -5.14 -3.76 0.54
N ASN A 350 -6.29 -3.74 1.24
CA ASN A 350 -6.74 -4.85 2.08
C ASN A 350 -7.58 -5.91 1.33
N GLY A 351 -8.24 -5.53 0.23
CA GLY A 351 -8.99 -6.42 -0.64
C GLY A 351 -8.06 -7.27 -1.49
#